data_AF-A0A929D015-F1
#
_entry.id   AF-A0A929D015-F1
#
_cell.length_a   1.000
_cell.length_b   1.000
_cell.length_c   1.000
_cell.angle_alpha   90.00
_cell.angle_beta   90.00
_cell.angle_gamma   90.00
#
_symmetry.space_group_name_H-M   'P 1'
#
loop_
_entity.id
_entity.type
_entity.pdbx_description
1 polymer ?
#
loop_
_entity_poly.entity_id
_entity_poly.type
_entity_poly.pdbx_seq_one_letter_code
_entity_poly.pdbx_strand_id
1 'polypeptide(L)'
;MSIYSKIFMYVGLFWGVISLCLLIFAWRLAIRNDVRRHRFIMIFLTAGAWIFIASYLLRYYLPGYTALEVPRHLVPWLAFHGSMGLVPLFGATTLVWARLRADATSHLNRRHRLYGRVLVAIWCFTHIGGVLNFFLFK
;
A
#
# COMPACT_ATOMS: atom_id res chain seq x y z
N MET A 1 -6.54 -12.36 21.53
CA MET A 1 -6.23 -11.08 20.82
C MET A 1 -6.82 -9.90 21.60
N SER A 2 -6.02 -8.86 21.86
CA SER A 2 -6.53 -7.62 22.48
C SER A 2 -7.57 -6.93 21.58
N ILE A 3 -8.50 -6.16 22.16
CA ILE A 3 -9.53 -5.42 21.42
C ILE A 3 -8.91 -4.50 20.35
N TYR A 4 -7.78 -3.89 20.68
CA TYR A 4 -7.03 -3.05 19.78
C TYR A 4 -6.42 -3.79 18.59
N SER A 5 -5.93 -5.03 18.80
CA SER A 5 -5.45 -5.88 17.70
C SER A 5 -6.58 -6.22 16.73
N LYS A 6 -7.80 -6.46 17.25
CA LYS A 6 -8.99 -6.70 16.41
C LYS A 6 -9.35 -5.47 15.60
N ILE A 7 -9.43 -4.29 16.24
CA ILE A 7 -9.70 -3.03 15.57
C ILE A 7 -8.68 -2.78 14.47
N PHE A 8 -7.39 -2.95 14.75
CA PHE A 8 -6.33 -2.79 13.75
C PHE A 8 -6.50 -3.73 12.55
N MET A 9 -6.87 -4.99 12.78
CA MET A 9 -7.15 -5.94 11.69
C MET A 9 -8.32 -5.52 10.81
N TYR A 10 -9.43 -5.07 11.40
CA TYR A 10 -10.59 -4.59 10.63
C TYR A 10 -10.28 -3.29 9.87
N VAL A 11 -9.56 -2.35 10.50
CA VAL A 11 -9.10 -1.12 9.85
C VAL A 11 -8.15 -1.46 8.70
N GLY A 12 -7.23 -2.40 8.89
CA GLY A 12 -6.32 -2.85 7.84
C GLY A 12 -7.02 -3.54 6.69
N LEU A 13 -8.03 -4.38 6.97
CA LEU A 13 -8.87 -4.98 5.93
C LEU A 13 -9.63 -3.91 5.14
N PHE A 14 -10.29 -3.00 5.85
CA PHE A 14 -11.05 -1.90 5.25
C PHE A 14 -10.15 -1.01 4.37
N TRP A 15 -9.01 -0.59 4.90
CA TRP A 15 -8.00 0.17 4.16
C TRP A 15 -7.51 -0.60 2.94
N GLY A 16 -7.28 -1.90 3.08
CA GLY A 16 -6.77 -2.74 2.01
C GLY A 16 -7.76 -2.86 0.85
N VAL A 17 -9.05 -3.03 1.15
CA VAL A 17 -10.12 -3.08 0.15
C VAL A 17 -10.27 -1.72 -0.55
N ILE A 18 -10.34 -0.63 0.21
CA ILE A 18 -10.46 0.72 -0.36
C ILE A 18 -9.25 1.06 -1.24
N SER A 19 -8.05 0.78 -0.76
CA SER A 19 -6.82 1.05 -1.50
C SER A 19 -6.75 0.27 -2.80
N LEU A 20 -7.21 -1.00 -2.81
CA LEU A 20 -7.30 -1.79 -4.04
C LEU A 20 -8.27 -1.18 -5.05
N CYS A 21 -9.46 -0.76 -4.60
CA CYS A 21 -10.44 -0.08 -5.44
C CYS A 21 -9.89 1.23 -6.03
N LEU A 22 -9.26 2.06 -5.18
CA LEU A 22 -8.63 3.31 -5.59
C LEU A 22 -7.48 3.07 -6.57
N LEU A 23 -6.67 2.03 -6.38
CA LEU A 23 -5.55 1.68 -7.26
C LEU A 23 -6.05 1.27 -8.65
N ILE A 24 -7.08 0.42 -8.72
CA ILE A 24 -7.73 0.03 -9.98
C ILE A 24 -8.30 1.26 -10.69
N PHE A 25 -8.95 2.15 -9.94
CA PHE A 25 -9.50 3.38 -10.48
C PHE A 25 -8.40 4.33 -10.97
N ALA A 26 -7.32 4.51 -10.21
CA ALA A 26 -6.16 5.31 -10.59
C ALA A 26 -5.51 4.78 -11.88
N TRP A 27 -5.39 3.46 -12.02
CA TRP A 27 -4.87 2.83 -13.23
C TRP A 27 -5.75 3.10 -14.46
N ARG A 28 -7.07 2.99 -14.31
CA ARG A 28 -8.04 3.34 -15.38
C ARG A 28 -7.89 4.79 -15.81
N LEU A 29 -7.73 5.73 -14.87
CA LEU A 29 -7.50 7.14 -15.18
C LEU A 29 -6.16 7.37 -15.89
N ALA A 30 -5.11 6.65 -15.50
CA ALA A 30 -3.81 6.71 -16.18
C ALA A 30 -3.89 6.26 -17.64
N ILE A 31 -4.67 5.22 -17.94
CA ILE A 31 -4.92 4.74 -19.31
C ILE A 31 -5.71 5.80 -20.11
N ARG A 32 -6.72 6.42 -19.49
CA ARG A 32 -7.56 7.47 -20.11
C ARG A 32 -6.87 8.83 -20.26
N ASN A 33 -5.59 8.95 -19.90
CA ASN A 33 -4.87 10.23 -19.85
C ASN A 33 -5.51 11.30 -18.95
N ASP A 34 -6.37 10.93 -17.97
CA ASP A 34 -6.91 11.89 -17.00
C ASP A 34 -5.88 12.14 -15.89
N VAL A 35 -4.87 12.93 -16.23
CA VAL A 35 -3.70 13.16 -15.39
C VAL A 35 -4.06 13.88 -14.08
N ARG A 36 -5.04 14.80 -14.11
CA ARG A 36 -5.41 15.59 -12.93
C ARG A 36 -6.03 14.70 -11.85
N ARG A 37 -7.03 13.87 -12.22
CA ARG A 37 -7.67 12.95 -11.27
C ARG A 37 -6.73 11.83 -10.86
N HIS A 38 -5.98 11.26 -11.81
CA HIS A 38 -4.97 10.26 -11.51
C HIS A 38 -3.97 10.76 -10.47
N ARG A 39 -3.40 11.96 -10.67
CA ARG A 39 -2.46 12.57 -9.73
C ARG A 39 -3.05 12.72 -8.33
N PHE A 40 -4.27 13.24 -8.25
CA PHE A 40 -4.96 13.43 -6.97
C PHE A 40 -5.10 12.10 -6.22
N ILE A 41 -5.64 11.07 -6.88
CA ILE A 41 -5.83 9.75 -6.25
C ILE A 41 -4.49 9.13 -5.83
N MET A 42 -3.45 9.23 -6.66
CA MET A 42 -2.13 8.69 -6.32
C MET A 42 -1.51 9.38 -5.11
N ILE A 43 -1.72 10.69 -4.93
CA ILE A 43 -1.28 11.41 -3.72
C ILE A 43 -2.01 10.86 -2.48
N PHE A 44 -3.34 10.73 -2.54
CA PHE A 44 -4.13 10.20 -1.44
C PHE A 44 -3.76 8.76 -1.07
N LEU A 45 -3.62 7.89 -2.08
CA LEU A 45 -3.17 6.51 -1.90
C LEU A 45 -1.81 6.43 -1.25
N THR A 46 -0.85 7.22 -1.73
CA THR A 46 0.54 7.19 -1.22
C THR A 46 0.60 7.73 0.20
N ALA A 47 -0.08 8.85 0.49
CA ALA A 47 -0.15 9.41 1.83
C ALA A 47 -0.85 8.46 2.81
N GLY A 48 -1.97 7.87 2.41
CA GLY A 48 -2.68 6.88 3.22
C GLY A 48 -1.85 5.61 3.47
N ALA A 49 -1.06 5.16 2.50
CA ALA A 49 -0.14 4.04 2.69
C ALA A 49 0.94 4.34 3.72
N TRP A 50 1.50 5.56 3.73
CA TRP A 50 2.43 6.00 4.77
C TRP A 50 1.77 6.06 6.14
N ILE A 51 0.54 6.58 6.24
CA ILE A 51 -0.23 6.59 7.50
C ILE A 51 -0.48 5.16 7.98
N PHE A 52 -0.85 4.25 7.09
CA PHE A 52 -1.05 2.84 7.41
C PHE A 52 0.24 2.21 7.96
N ILE A 53 1.37 2.36 7.27
CA ILE A 53 2.67 1.83 7.72
C ILE A 53 3.08 2.45 9.05
N ALA A 54 2.93 3.77 9.22
CA ALA A 54 3.22 4.43 10.49
C ALA A 54 2.36 3.88 11.63
N SER A 55 1.05 3.68 11.40
CA SER A 55 0.16 3.08 12.40
C SER A 55 0.52 1.62 12.71
N TYR A 56 0.94 0.85 11.70
CA TYR A 56 1.40 -0.53 11.85
C TYR A 56 2.67 -0.61 12.70
N LEU A 57 3.63 0.29 12.48
CA LEU A 57 4.85 0.37 13.29
C LEU A 57 4.55 0.84 14.71
N LEU A 58 3.72 1.88 14.87
CA LEU A 58 3.36 2.44 16.16
C LEU A 58 2.68 1.41 17.08
N ARG A 59 1.91 0.49 16.51
CA ARG A 59 1.31 -0.64 17.25
C ARG A 59 2.33 -1.43 18.07
N TYR A 60 3.58 -1.57 17.62
CA TYR A 60 4.62 -2.31 18.35
C TYR A 60 5.17 -1.56 19.56
N TYR A 61 4.94 -0.25 19.65
CA TYR A 61 5.46 0.62 20.72
C TYR A 61 4.39 1.04 21.74
N LEU A 62 3.11 0.72 21.52
CA LEU A 62 2.02 1.11 22.41
C LEU A 62 1.81 0.08 23.54
N PRO A 63 1.82 0.49 24.83
CA PRO A 63 1.52 -0.39 25.95
C PRO A 63 0.15 -1.05 25.79
N GLY A 64 0.06 -2.37 25.99
CA GLY A 64 -1.20 -3.14 25.84
C GLY A 64 -1.54 -3.58 24.41
N TYR A 65 -0.75 -3.15 23.40
CA TYR A 65 -0.79 -3.75 22.07
C TYR A 65 0.22 -4.90 22.04
N THR A 66 -0.26 -6.12 22.19
CA THR A 66 0.59 -7.29 21.93
C THR A 66 0.86 -7.40 20.43
N ALA A 67 2.14 -7.66 20.09
CA ALA A 67 2.50 -8.12 18.77
C ALA A 67 1.58 -9.29 18.39
N LEU A 68 1.13 -9.33 17.14
CA LEU A 68 0.34 -10.47 16.68
C LEU A 68 1.20 -11.72 16.88
N GLU A 69 0.72 -12.72 17.62
CA GLU A 69 1.42 -13.99 17.72
C GLU A 69 1.31 -14.68 16.36
N VAL A 70 2.40 -14.64 15.60
CA VAL A 70 2.47 -15.25 14.28
C VAL A 70 3.02 -16.67 14.43
N PRO A 71 2.29 -17.71 13.98
CA PRO A 71 2.83 -19.06 13.88
C PRO A 71 4.15 -19.06 13.11
N ARG A 72 5.20 -19.73 13.63
CA ARG A 72 6.56 -19.67 13.05
C ARG A 72 6.61 -20.01 11.56
N HIS A 73 5.76 -20.92 11.09
CA HIS A 73 5.69 -21.32 9.69
C HIS A 73 5.16 -20.21 8.75
N LEU A 74 4.45 -19.20 9.27
CA LEU A 74 3.95 -18.05 8.50
C LEU A 74 4.91 -16.85 8.50
N VAL A 75 5.97 -16.87 9.31
CA VAL A 75 6.96 -15.78 9.38
C VAL A 75 7.61 -15.50 8.01
N PRO A 76 8.04 -16.51 7.22
CA PRO A 76 8.62 -16.26 5.89
C PRO A 76 7.63 -15.57 4.95
N TRP A 77 6.35 -15.95 4.99
CA TRP A 77 5.30 -15.33 4.20
C TRP A 77 5.12 -13.86 4.57
N LEU A 78 5.00 -13.53 5.86
CA LEU A 78 4.82 -12.15 6.31
C LEU A 78 6.04 -11.27 6.00
N ALA A 79 7.25 -11.81 6.16
CA ALA A 79 8.47 -11.11 5.81
C ALA A 79 8.51 -10.79 4.30
N PHE A 80 8.27 -11.81 3.46
CA PHE A 80 8.23 -11.63 2.02
C PHE A 80 7.13 -10.65 1.58
N HIS A 81 5.90 -10.85 2.05
CA HIS A 81 4.75 -10.01 1.74
C HIS A 81 4.98 -8.55 2.17
N GLY A 82 5.48 -8.33 3.38
CA GLY A 82 5.81 -7.01 3.91
C GLY A 82 6.90 -6.32 3.11
N SER A 83 7.99 -7.02 2.79
CA SER A 83 9.07 -6.50 1.95
C SER A 83 8.60 -6.16 0.54
N MET A 84 7.77 -7.01 -0.07
CA MET A 84 7.17 -6.74 -1.38
C MET A 84 6.29 -5.50 -1.35
N GLY A 85 5.66 -5.17 -0.21
CA GLY A 85 4.84 -3.97 -0.02
C GLY A 85 5.65 -2.67 0.00
N LEU A 86 6.94 -2.73 0.34
CA LEU A 86 7.82 -1.56 0.32
C LEU A 86 8.14 -1.10 -1.10
N VAL A 87 8.22 -2.03 -2.07
CA VAL A 87 8.50 -1.71 -3.48
C VAL A 87 7.47 -0.73 -4.07
N PRO A 88 6.14 -0.98 -4.02
CA PRO A 88 5.15 -0.02 -4.47
C PRO A 88 5.05 1.21 -3.57
N LEU A 89 5.30 1.11 -2.25
CA LEU A 89 5.30 2.27 -1.37
C LEU A 89 6.35 3.30 -1.79
N PHE A 90 7.61 2.87 -1.91
CA PHE A 90 8.70 3.76 -2.32
C PHE A 90 8.56 4.15 -3.79
N GLY A 91 8.22 3.21 -4.67
CA GLY A 91 8.00 3.51 -6.09
C GLY A 91 6.90 4.55 -6.33
N ALA A 92 5.75 4.42 -5.67
CA ALA A 92 4.67 5.39 -5.75
C ALA A 92 5.08 6.74 -5.15
N THR A 93 5.79 6.73 -4.02
CA THR A 93 6.34 7.95 -3.41
C THR A 93 7.25 8.69 -4.39
N THR A 94 8.16 7.98 -5.05
CA THR A 94 9.08 8.56 -6.03
C THR A 94 8.33 9.11 -7.26
N LEU A 95 7.35 8.39 -7.79
CA LEU A 95 6.56 8.86 -8.94
C LEU A 95 5.67 10.05 -8.60
N VAL A 96 5.03 10.05 -7.43
CA VAL A 96 4.25 11.19 -6.94
C VAL A 96 5.17 12.40 -6.75
N TRP A 97 6.33 12.23 -6.12
CA TRP A 97 7.31 13.29 -5.95
C TRP A 97 7.79 13.85 -7.28
N ALA A 98 8.17 12.99 -8.22
CA ALA A 98 8.58 13.41 -9.56
C ALA A 98 7.47 14.18 -10.28
N ARG A 99 6.21 13.81 -10.09
CA ARG A 99 5.07 14.54 -10.68
C ARG A 99 4.83 15.91 -10.04
N LEU A 100 5.22 16.09 -8.77
CA LEU A 100 5.04 17.33 -8.03
C LEU A 100 6.22 18.29 -8.16
N ARG A 101 7.43 17.78 -8.38
CA ARG A 101 8.67 18.56 -8.28
C ARG A 101 9.55 18.53 -9.52
N ALA A 102 9.46 17.49 -10.35
CA ALA A 102 10.30 17.35 -11.53
C ALA A 102 9.56 17.77 -12.81
N ASP A 103 10.33 18.10 -13.84
CA ASP A 103 9.81 18.40 -15.18
C ASP A 103 9.04 17.20 -15.76
N ALA A 104 8.01 17.49 -16.56
CA ALA A 104 7.25 16.49 -17.30
C ALA A 104 8.12 15.64 -18.24
N THR A 105 9.25 16.17 -18.70
CA THR A 105 10.25 15.51 -19.55
C THR A 105 11.20 14.59 -18.78
N SER A 106 11.17 14.60 -17.45
CA SER A 106 12.01 13.71 -16.64
C SER A 106 11.73 12.23 -16.96
N HIS A 107 12.76 11.40 -16.82
CA HIS A 107 12.68 9.97 -17.11
C HIS A 107 11.53 9.28 -16.36
N LEU A 108 11.32 9.63 -15.09
CA LEU A 108 10.26 9.11 -14.25
C LEU A 108 8.87 9.45 -14.79
N ASN A 109 8.66 10.71 -15.20
CA ASN A 109 7.38 11.15 -15.79
C ASN A 109 7.15 10.54 -17.18
N ARG A 110 8.19 10.43 -18.02
CA ARG A 110 8.12 9.82 -19.37
C ARG A 110 7.81 8.33 -19.33
N ARG A 111 8.39 7.60 -18.37
CA ARG A 111 8.19 6.15 -18.19
C ARG A 111 7.18 5.81 -17.09
N HIS A 112 6.41 6.78 -16.62
CA HIS A 112 5.44 6.63 -15.53
C HIS A 112 4.52 5.41 -15.70
N ARG A 113 3.96 5.21 -16.91
CA ARG A 113 3.10 4.06 -17.19
C ARG A 113 3.81 2.72 -17.11
N LEU A 114 5.06 2.65 -17.55
CA LEU A 114 5.85 1.42 -17.50
C LEU A 114 6.09 1.02 -16.04
N TYR A 115 6.53 1.98 -15.22
CA TYR A 115 6.67 1.76 -13.78
C TYR A 115 5.32 1.41 -13.14
N GLY A 116 4.27 2.14 -13.48
CA GLY A 116 2.92 1.90 -13.00
C GLY A 116 2.44 0.46 -13.23
N ARG A 117 2.74 -0.17 -14.38
CA ARG A 117 2.37 -1.58 -14.63
C ARG A 117 2.96 -2.52 -13.59
N VAL A 118 4.26 -2.35 -13.31
CA VAL A 118 4.98 -3.19 -12.34
C VAL A 118 4.51 -2.90 -10.92
N LEU A 119 4.44 -1.63 -10.54
CA LEU A 119 4.05 -1.23 -9.20
C LEU A 119 2.61 -1.64 -8.89
N VAL A 120 1.66 -1.45 -9.82
CA VAL A 120 0.26 -1.85 -9.63
C VAL A 120 0.16 -3.36 -9.43
N ALA A 121 0.88 -4.17 -10.22
CA ALA A 121 0.85 -5.63 -10.07
C ALA A 121 1.32 -6.07 -8.68
N ILE A 122 2.46 -5.54 -8.23
CA ILE A 122 3.02 -5.85 -6.90
C ILE A 122 2.08 -5.34 -5.81
N TRP A 123 1.54 -4.13 -5.95
CA TRP A 123 0.67 -3.54 -4.94
C TRP A 123 -0.68 -4.27 -4.83
N CYS A 124 -1.23 -4.76 -5.94
CA CYS A 124 -2.39 -5.65 -5.93
C CYS A 124 -2.08 -6.95 -5.19
N PHE A 125 -0.93 -7.58 -5.46
CA PHE A 125 -0.49 -8.78 -4.75
C PHE A 125 -0.43 -8.55 -3.24
N THR A 126 0.14 -7.42 -2.79
CA THR A 126 0.22 -7.14 -1.35
C THR A 126 -1.14 -6.82 -0.73
N HIS A 127 -2.06 -6.18 -1.45
CA HIS A 127 -3.41 -5.94 -0.94
C HIS A 127 -4.21 -7.23 -0.81
N ILE A 128 -4.18 -8.10 -1.83
CA ILE A 128 -4.83 -9.41 -1.79
C ILE A 128 -4.22 -10.25 -0.66
N GLY A 129 -2.89 -10.28 -0.54
CA GLY A 129 -2.21 -10.95 0.57
C GLY A 129 -2.60 -10.39 1.95
N GLY A 130 -2.83 -9.07 2.06
CA GLY A 130 -3.32 -8.45 3.29
C GLY A 130 -4.74 -8.88 3.66
N VAL A 131 -5.63 -9.03 2.67
CA VAL A 131 -6.97 -9.59 2.86
C VAL A 131 -6.88 -11.05 3.30
N LEU A 132 -6.00 -11.86 2.68
CA LEU A 132 -5.78 -13.24 3.10
C LEU A 132 -5.24 -13.34 4.53
N ASN A 133 -4.29 -12.47 4.90
CA ASN A 133 -3.78 -12.38 6.26
C ASN A 133 -4.90 -12.13 7.27
N PHE A 134 -5.89 -11.29 6.94
CA PHE A 134 -7.05 -11.11 7.82
C PHE A 134 -7.76 -12.43 8.11
N PHE A 135 -7.99 -13.27 7.09
CA PHE A 135 -8.65 -14.58 7.29
C PHE A 135 -7.77 -15.61 7.98
N LEU A 136 -6.46 -15.57 7.77
CA LEU A 136 -5.50 -16.47 8.44
C LEU A 136 -5.35 -16.20 9.93
N PHE A 137 -5.55 -14.94 10.36
CA PHE A 137 -5.35 -14.52 11.75
C PHE A 137 -6.64 -14.12 12.48
N LYS A 138 -7.81 -14.28 11.85
CA LYS A 138 -9.11 -13.97 12.46
C LYS A 138 -9.49 -14.95 13.56
#